data_AF-A0A833EEL3-F1
#
_entry.id   AF-A0A833EEL3-F1
#
_cell.length_a   1.000
_cell.length_b   1.000
_cell.length_c   1.000
_cell.angle_alpha   90.00
_cell.angle_beta   90.00
_cell.angle_gamma   90.00
#
_symmetry.space_group_name_H-M   'P 1'
#
loop_
_entity.id
_entity.type
_entity.pdbx_description
1 polymer ?
#
loop_
_entity_poly.entity_id
_entity_poly.type
_entity_poly.pdbx_seq_one_letter_code
_entity_poly.pdbx_strand_id
1 'polypeptide(L)'
;MRGFEAERDLARRLWQKGFAVIRAPASGAKAKHYVYPDLVAIWRGKILVFEVKRRTKLTTLYIDAKQVEKLREFCRRAGGEAFIAIKIVDEKKWYFVPLTELEQIETGKYRISAEKIRSALTLEELVKRYTMEALDKYIQSGK
;
A
#
# COMPACT_ATOMS: atom_id res chain seq x y z
N MET A 1 18.25 2.37 -9.45
CA MET A 1 17.87 2.45 -8.02
C MET A 1 16.75 1.44 -7.76
N ARG A 2 16.99 0.45 -6.89
CA ARG A 2 16.10 -0.74 -6.74
C ARG A 2 14.71 -0.44 -6.16
N GLY A 3 14.52 0.67 -5.44
CA GLY A 3 13.22 1.09 -4.90
C GLY A 3 12.26 1.56 -5.99
N PHE A 4 12.76 2.41 -6.89
CA PHE A 4 12.00 2.96 -8.02
C PHE A 4 11.42 1.88 -8.94
N GLU A 5 12.13 0.75 -9.09
CA GLU A 5 11.65 -0.40 -9.87
C GLU A 5 10.42 -1.08 -9.24
N ALA A 6 10.38 -1.22 -7.91
CA ALA A 6 9.25 -1.83 -7.22
C ALA A 6 8.01 -0.94 -7.32
N GLU A 7 8.14 0.37 -7.13
CA GLU A 7 7.02 1.31 -7.31
C GLU A 7 6.48 1.31 -8.75
N ARG A 8 7.37 1.26 -9.76
CA ARG A 8 6.95 1.12 -11.16
C ARG A 8 6.21 -0.19 -11.42
N ASP A 9 6.71 -1.30 -10.89
CA ASP A 9 6.07 -2.60 -11.05
C ASP A 9 4.68 -2.61 -10.42
N LEU A 10 4.53 -2.10 -9.19
CA LEU A 10 3.23 -1.99 -8.54
C LEU A 10 2.29 -1.08 -9.33
N ALA A 11 2.75 0.08 -9.77
CA ALA A 11 1.94 1.01 -10.55
C ALA A 11 1.43 0.38 -11.84
N ARG A 12 2.31 -0.28 -12.60
CA ARG A 12 1.97 -0.99 -13.83
C ARG A 12 0.95 -2.09 -13.56
N ARG A 13 1.13 -2.88 -12.49
CA ARG A 13 0.23 -3.98 -12.13
C ARG A 13 -1.17 -3.47 -11.77
N LEU A 14 -1.26 -2.44 -10.92
CA LEU A 14 -2.54 -1.84 -10.55
C LEU A 14 -3.24 -1.19 -11.74
N TRP A 15 -2.49 -0.50 -12.61
CA TRP A 15 -3.00 0.05 -13.86
C TRP A 15 -3.61 -1.02 -14.77
N GLN A 16 -2.89 -2.14 -14.97
CA GLN A 16 -3.38 -3.29 -15.74
C GLN A 16 -4.64 -3.94 -15.13
N LYS A 17 -4.90 -3.72 -13.84
CA LYS A 17 -6.10 -4.17 -13.13
C LYS A 17 -7.23 -3.13 -13.12
N GLY A 18 -7.04 -2.00 -13.82
CA GLY A 18 -8.06 -0.97 -14.04
C GLY A 18 -8.04 0.21 -13.07
N PHE A 19 -7.09 0.25 -12.13
CA PHE A 19 -6.95 1.40 -11.23
C PHE A 19 -6.35 2.59 -11.98
N ALA A 20 -6.81 3.81 -11.67
CA ALA A 20 -6.05 5.02 -11.99
C ALA A 20 -4.89 5.14 -10.99
N VAL A 21 -3.66 5.35 -11.46
CA VAL A 21 -2.47 5.28 -10.60
C VAL A 21 -1.58 6.50 -10.79
N ILE A 22 -1.11 7.06 -9.69
CA ILE A 22 -0.07 8.10 -9.66
C ILE A 22 1.02 7.71 -8.65
N ARG A 23 2.26 8.03 -8.99
CA ARG A 23 3.42 7.87 -8.09
C ARG A 23 3.84 9.23 -7.57
N ALA A 24 4.38 9.28 -6.35
CA ALA A 24 5.03 10.49 -5.88
C ALA A 24 6.20 10.88 -6.80
N PRO A 25 6.44 12.19 -6.95
CA PRO A 25 7.63 12.66 -7.67
C PRO A 25 8.90 12.15 -6.97
N ALA A 26 9.93 11.86 -7.76
CA ALA A 26 11.24 11.51 -7.21
C ALA A 26 11.74 12.67 -6.31
N SER A 27 12.39 12.34 -5.18
CA SER A 27 12.77 13.30 -4.15
C SER A 27 13.54 14.50 -4.72
N GLY A 28 12.90 15.68 -4.72
CA GLY A 28 13.53 16.97 -5.00
C GLY A 28 13.64 17.81 -3.72
N ALA A 29 14.49 18.84 -3.73
CA ALA A 29 14.73 19.71 -2.56
C ALA A 29 13.46 20.33 -1.93
N LYS A 30 12.36 20.42 -2.70
CA LYS A 30 11.05 20.94 -2.26
C LYS A 30 10.12 19.88 -1.64
N ALA A 31 10.49 18.60 -1.64
CA ALA A 31 9.72 17.50 -1.05
C ALA A 31 9.63 17.55 0.50
N LYS A 32 10.34 18.49 1.14
CA LYS A 32 10.29 18.67 2.60
C LYS A 32 9.00 19.31 3.12
N HIS A 33 8.24 20.00 2.26
CA HIS A 33 7.04 20.76 2.69
C HIS A 33 5.73 19.99 2.59
N TYR A 34 5.75 18.82 1.97
CA TYR A 34 4.53 18.09 1.66
C TYR A 34 4.69 16.62 2.03
N VAL A 35 3.56 16.02 2.40
CA VAL A 35 3.46 14.62 2.75
C VAL A 35 2.88 13.89 1.55
N TYR A 36 3.72 13.13 0.84
CA TYR A 36 3.28 12.27 -0.24
C TYR A 36 3.55 10.80 0.12
N PRO A 37 2.60 9.89 -0.14
CA PRO A 37 2.86 8.46 -0.18
C PRO A 37 3.67 8.10 -1.43
N ASP A 38 4.28 6.91 -1.48
CA ASP A 38 5.03 6.48 -2.66
C ASP A 38 4.11 6.31 -3.90
N LEU A 39 2.89 5.81 -3.67
CA LEU A 39 1.93 5.53 -4.73
C LEU A 39 0.49 5.72 -4.23
N VAL A 40 -0.36 6.30 -5.08
CA VAL A 40 -1.81 6.34 -4.89
C VAL A 40 -2.48 5.63 -6.06
N ALA A 41 -3.44 4.76 -5.75
CA ALA A 41 -4.30 4.12 -6.73
C ALA A 41 -5.76 4.40 -6.42
N ILE A 42 -6.57 4.61 -7.45
CA ILE A 42 -7.98 4.98 -7.32
C ILE A 42 -8.83 4.05 -8.19
N TRP A 43 -9.88 3.51 -7.60
CA TRP A 43 -10.91 2.75 -8.30
C TRP A 43 -12.30 3.25 -7.91
N ARG A 44 -12.98 3.95 -8.84
CA ARG A 44 -14.37 4.43 -8.66
C ARG A 44 -14.59 5.15 -7.30
N GLY A 45 -13.70 6.07 -6.95
CA GLY A 45 -13.74 6.82 -5.69
C GLY A 45 -13.15 6.12 -4.46
N LYS A 46 -12.77 4.83 -4.56
CA LYS A 46 -11.97 4.14 -3.54
C LYS A 46 -10.50 4.51 -3.72
N ILE A 47 -9.90 5.10 -2.69
CA ILE A 47 -8.53 5.62 -2.72
C ILE A 47 -7.65 4.68 -1.89
N LEU A 48 -6.63 4.11 -2.53
CA LEU A 48 -5.62 3.27 -1.91
C LEU A 48 -4.28 4.00 -1.90
N VAL A 49 -3.64 4.03 -0.74
CA VAL A 49 -2.43 4.79 -0.48
C VAL A 49 -1.33 3.84 -0.03
N PHE A 50 -0.16 3.89 -0.67
CA PHE A 50 0.89 2.90 -0.45
C PHE A 50 2.22 3.54 -0.07
N GLU A 51 2.85 2.95 0.95
CA GLU A 51 4.29 3.01 1.17
C GLU A 51 4.89 1.70 0.62
N VAL A 52 5.84 1.80 -0.30
CA VAL A 52 6.39 0.65 -1.03
C VAL A 52 7.71 0.23 -0.41
N LYS A 53 7.78 -1.03 0.03
CA LYS A 53 9.02 -1.66 0.51
C LYS A 53 9.42 -2.81 -0.38
N ARG A 54 10.70 -2.88 -0.73
CA ARG A 54 11.29 -4.02 -1.45
C ARG A 54 12.19 -4.82 -0.50
N ARG A 55 12.02 -6.13 -0.48
CA ARG A 55 12.88 -7.08 0.25
C ARG A 55 13.21 -8.26 -0.65
N THR A 56 14.44 -8.77 -0.56
CA THR A 56 14.84 -9.95 -1.34
C THR A 56 14.08 -11.18 -0.83
N LYS A 57 14.13 -11.40 0.48
CA LYS A 57 13.49 -12.50 1.20
C LYS A 57 12.41 -12.00 2.15
N LEU A 58 11.47 -12.86 2.49
CA LEU A 58 10.44 -12.59 3.49
C LEU A 58 11.07 -12.63 4.89
N THR A 59 11.15 -11.47 5.52
CA THR A 59 11.67 -11.27 6.89
C THR A 59 10.88 -10.19 7.60
N THR A 60 10.95 -10.15 8.93
CA THR A 60 10.36 -9.07 9.74
C THR A 60 10.84 -7.71 9.27
N LEU A 61 9.91 -6.76 9.18
CA LEU A 61 10.14 -5.42 8.67
C LEU A 61 9.83 -4.38 9.75
N TYR A 62 10.69 -3.36 9.83
CA TYR A 62 10.50 -2.23 10.74
C TYR A 62 10.20 -0.97 9.92
N ILE A 63 9.21 -0.20 10.38
CA ILE A 63 8.77 1.05 9.77
C ILE A 63 8.92 2.17 10.80
N ASP A 64 9.47 3.31 10.38
CA ASP A 64 9.54 4.52 11.20
C ASP A 64 8.14 5.12 11.34
N ALA A 65 7.77 5.52 12.56
CA ALA A 65 6.45 6.09 12.86
C ALA A 65 6.15 7.34 12.01
N LYS A 66 7.15 8.15 11.66
CA LYS A 66 6.96 9.31 10.78
C LYS A 66 6.44 8.89 9.40
N GLN A 67 6.81 7.70 8.90
CA GLN A 67 6.26 7.19 7.65
C GLN A 67 4.79 6.79 7.83
N VAL A 68 4.47 6.10 8.93
CA VAL A 68 3.09 5.71 9.23
C VAL A 68 2.19 6.93 9.41
N GLU A 69 2.62 7.94 10.17
CA GLU A 69 1.87 9.17 10.40
C GLU A 69 1.66 9.96 9.11
N LYS A 70 2.64 9.96 8.20
CA LYS A 70 2.48 10.56 6.88
C LYS A 70 1.34 9.93 6.09
N LEU A 71 1.28 8.60 6.06
CA LEU A 71 0.20 7.88 5.38
C LEU A 71 -1.15 8.10 6.07
N ARG A 72 -1.18 8.09 7.42
CA ARG A 72 -2.40 8.39 8.20
C ARG A 72 -2.95 9.77 7.87
N GLU A 73 -2.11 10.80 7.87
CA GLU A 73 -2.55 12.17 7.57
C GLU A 73 -3.03 12.32 6.13
N PHE A 74 -2.34 11.69 5.17
CA PHE A 74 -2.79 11.68 3.78
C PHE A 74 -4.18 11.01 3.65
N CYS A 75 -4.36 9.84 4.25
CA CYS A 75 -5.64 9.13 4.25
C CYS A 75 -6.76 9.88 4.98
N ARG A 76 -6.46 10.55 6.10
CA ARG A 76 -7.41 11.38 6.84
C ARG A 76 -7.98 12.50 5.97
N ARG A 77 -7.15 13.11 5.12
CA ARG A 77 -7.58 14.17 4.18
C ARG A 77 -8.26 13.62 2.93
N ALA A 78 -7.75 12.51 2.39
CA ALA A 78 -8.21 11.95 1.13
C ALA A 78 -9.45 11.06 1.27
N GLY A 79 -9.73 10.52 2.47
CA GLY A 79 -10.78 9.51 2.68
C GLY A 79 -10.41 8.13 2.13
N GLY A 80 -9.12 7.77 2.19
CA GLY A 80 -8.58 6.53 1.61
C GLY A 80 -8.09 5.50 2.64
N GLU A 81 -7.72 4.33 2.16
CA GLU A 81 -7.10 3.26 2.95
C GLU A 81 -5.59 3.17 2.66
N ALA A 82 -4.80 3.05 3.72
CA ALA A 82 -3.35 3.02 3.63
C ALA A 82 -2.79 1.62 3.87
N PHE A 83 -1.78 1.26 3.08
CA PHE A 83 -1.10 -0.03 3.14
C PHE A 83 0.42 0.14 3.10
N ILE A 84 1.12 -0.75 3.79
CA ILE A 84 2.53 -1.04 3.50
C ILE A 84 2.54 -2.13 2.41
N ALA A 85 2.96 -1.75 1.19
CA ALA A 85 3.07 -2.64 0.04
C ALA A 85 4.47 -3.25 -0.03
N ILE A 86 4.59 -4.54 0.21
CA ILE A 86 5.86 -5.25 0.37
C ILE A 86 6.09 -6.18 -0.81
N LYS A 87 7.12 -5.87 -1.60
CA LYS A 87 7.61 -6.72 -2.68
C LYS A 87 8.65 -7.69 -2.16
N ILE A 88 8.33 -8.99 -2.15
CA ILE A 88 9.30 -10.07 -1.94
C ILE A 88 9.82 -10.54 -3.30
N VAL A 89 11.12 -10.37 -3.53
CA VAL A 89 11.74 -10.62 -4.84
C VAL A 89 11.84 -12.11 -5.14
N ASP A 90 12.35 -12.91 -4.19
CA ASP A 90 12.57 -14.35 -4.38
C ASP A 90 11.26 -15.09 -4.64
N GLU A 91 10.17 -14.64 -4.00
CA GLU A 91 8.83 -15.21 -4.19
C GLU A 91 8.09 -14.65 -5.40
N LYS A 92 8.60 -13.58 -6.01
CA LYS A 92 7.93 -12.81 -7.06
C LYS A 92 6.51 -12.34 -6.69
N LYS A 93 6.19 -12.21 -5.39
CA LYS A 93 4.88 -11.80 -4.86
C LYS A 93 4.85 -10.39 -4.27
N TRP A 94 3.64 -9.85 -4.13
CA TRP A 94 3.32 -8.60 -3.44
C TRP A 94 2.42 -8.91 -2.26
N TYR A 95 2.67 -8.24 -1.13
CA TYR A 95 1.88 -8.33 0.09
C TYR A 95 1.46 -6.93 0.54
N PHE A 96 0.24 -6.78 1.05
CA PHE A 96 -0.34 -5.50 1.44
C PHE A 96 -0.84 -5.58 2.87
N VAL A 97 -0.12 -4.92 3.78
CA VAL A 97 -0.48 -4.87 5.21
C VAL A 97 -1.23 -3.56 5.47
N PRO A 98 -2.50 -3.60 5.90
CA PRO A 98 -3.23 -2.40 6.27
C PRO A 98 -2.55 -1.67 7.43
N LEU A 99 -2.55 -0.33 7.40
CA LEU A 99 -1.95 0.49 8.46
C LEU A 99 -2.59 0.26 9.85
N THR A 100 -3.86 -0.16 9.87
CA THR A 100 -4.61 -0.51 11.08
C THR A 100 -4.10 -1.77 11.76
N GLU A 101 -3.30 -2.58 11.07
CA GLU A 101 -2.77 -3.84 11.57
C GLU A 101 -1.28 -3.77 11.92
N LEU A 102 -0.70 -2.56 11.93
CA LEU A 102 0.68 -2.35 12.34
C LEU A 102 0.80 -2.38 13.86
N GLU A 103 1.74 -3.19 14.35
CA GLU A 103 2.08 -3.28 15.77
C GLU A 103 3.15 -2.26 16.11
N GLN A 104 2.87 -1.34 17.03
CA GLN A 104 3.88 -0.44 17.57
C GLN A 104 4.67 -1.18 18.66
N ILE A 105 5.99 -1.28 18.48
CA ILE A 105 6.86 -2.04 19.42
C ILE A 105 7.63 -1.13 20.38
N GLU A 106 7.86 0.12 19.98
CA GLU A 106 8.49 1.15 20.80
C GLU A 106 8.08 2.54 20.30
N THR A 107 8.39 3.59 21.06
CA THR A 107 8.17 4.97 20.63
C THR A 107 8.90 5.21 19.31
N GLY A 108 8.14 5.53 18.26
CA GLY A 108 8.71 5.86 16.95
C GLY A 108 8.94 4.70 15.99
N LYS A 109 8.65 3.42 16.35
CA LYS A 109 8.80 2.29 15.42
C LYS A 109 7.63 1.31 15.45
N TYR A 110 7.27 0.86 14.26
CA TYR A 110 6.33 -0.22 14.01
C TYR A 110 7.05 -1.47 13.51
N ARG A 111 6.50 -2.64 13.87
CA ARG A 111 6.96 -3.95 13.42
C ARG A 111 5.88 -4.60 12.57
N ILE A 112 6.32 -5.26 11.50
CA ILE A 112 5.52 -6.20 10.72
C ILE A 112 6.27 -7.52 10.72
N SER A 113 5.77 -8.51 11.47
CA SER A 113 6.41 -9.82 11.55
C SER A 113 6.38 -10.54 10.20
N ALA A 114 7.33 -11.45 9.97
CA ALA A 114 7.34 -12.31 8.80
C ALA A 114 6.01 -13.08 8.62
N GLU A 115 5.45 -13.58 9.72
CA GLU A 115 4.14 -14.25 9.74
C GLU A 115 3.03 -13.32 9.28
N LYS A 116 3.00 -12.09 9.80
CA LYS A 116 2.01 -11.07 9.41
C LYS A 116 2.11 -10.72 7.92
N ILE A 117 3.31 -10.63 7.38
CA ILE A 117 3.52 -10.42 5.93
C ILE A 117 2.97 -11.59 5.14
N ARG A 118 3.22 -12.82 5.59
CA ARG A 118 2.80 -14.06 4.90
C ARG A 118 1.28 -14.21 4.82
N SER A 119 0.55 -13.75 5.85
CA SER A 119 -0.92 -13.78 5.91
C SER A 119 -1.60 -12.50 5.41
N ALA A 120 -0.83 -11.49 4.98
CA ALA A 120 -1.35 -10.26 4.43
C ALA A 120 -1.97 -10.47 3.03
N LEU A 121 -2.77 -9.51 2.59
CA LEU A 121 -3.40 -9.54 1.27
C LEU A 121 -2.34 -9.64 0.17
N THR A 122 -2.56 -10.53 -0.80
CA THR A 122 -1.88 -10.53 -2.09
C THR A 122 -2.43 -9.43 -3.00
N LEU A 123 -1.78 -9.17 -4.14
CA LEU A 123 -2.28 -8.20 -5.11
C LEU A 123 -3.66 -8.61 -5.63
N GLU A 124 -3.84 -9.89 -5.93
CA GLU A 124 -5.09 -10.45 -6.44
C GLU A 124 -6.22 -10.30 -5.42
N GLU A 125 -5.96 -10.58 -4.14
CA GLU A 125 -6.94 -10.41 -3.06
C GLU A 125 -7.26 -8.94 -2.81
N LEU A 126 -6.25 -8.06 -2.81
CA LEU A 126 -6.45 -6.62 -2.71
C LEU A 126 -7.36 -6.11 -3.84
N VAL A 127 -7.05 -6.46 -5.10
CA VAL A 127 -7.86 -6.06 -6.25
C VAL A 127 -9.28 -6.60 -6.12
N LYS A 128 -9.45 -7.88 -5.80
CA LYS A 128 -10.76 -8.52 -5.61
C LYS A 128 -11.60 -7.76 -4.58
N ARG A 129 -11.01 -7.38 -3.44
CA ARG A 129 -11.70 -6.62 -2.40
C ARG A 129 -12.33 -5.35 -2.95
N TYR A 130 -11.62 -4.57 -3.76
CA TYR A 130 -12.14 -3.28 -4.24
C TYR A 130 -12.96 -3.36 -5.53
N THR A 131 -12.72 -4.36 -6.39
CA THR A 131 -13.45 -4.50 -7.66
C THR A 131 -14.70 -5.35 -7.53
N MET A 132 -14.75 -6.31 -6.60
CA MET A 132 -15.91 -7.20 -6.40
C MET A 132 -16.81 -6.82 -5.22
N GLU A 133 -16.37 -6.03 -4.22
CA GLU A 133 -17.31 -5.46 -3.21
C GLU A 133 -18.46 -4.66 -3.87
N ALA A 134 -18.24 -4.14 -5.08
CA ALA A 134 -19.28 -3.50 -5.88
C ALA A 134 -20.35 -4.49 -6.39
N LEU A 135 -19.98 -5.76 -6.66
CA LEU A 135 -20.88 -6.79 -7.15
C LEU A 135 -21.74 -7.36 -6.01
N ASP A 136 -21.14 -7.64 -4.85
CA ASP A 136 -21.88 -8.16 -3.69
C ASP A 136 -22.94 -7.15 -3.22
N LYS A 137 -22.62 -5.85 -3.24
CA LYS A 137 -23.59 -4.78 -2.98
C LYS A 137 -24.67 -4.69 -4.05
N TYR A 138 -24.32 -4.86 -5.34
CA TYR A 138 -25.28 -4.85 -6.44
C TYR A 138 -26.28 -6.02 -6.35
N ILE A 139 -25.80 -7.23 -6.01
CA ILE A 139 -26.65 -8.42 -5.81
C ILE A 139 -27.60 -8.24 -4.62
N GLN A 140 -27.15 -7.56 -3.55
CA GLN A 140 -27.99 -7.28 -2.38
C GLN A 140 -29.00 -6.16 -2.61
N SER A 141 -28.72 -5.17 -3.47
CA SER A 141 -29.65 -4.08 -3.80
C SER A 141 -30.71 -4.42 -4.86
N GLY A 142 -30.59 -5.60 -5.50
CA GLY A 142 -31.52 -6.10 -6.51
C GLY A 142 -32.57 -7.09 -5.98
N LYS A 143 -32.66 -7.27 -4.66
CA LYS A 143 -33.74 -7.97 -3.95
C LYS A 143 -34.58 -6.93 -3.20
#